data_AF-A0A966U385-F1
#
_entry.id   AF-A0A966U385-F1
#
_cell.length_a   1.000
_cell.length_b   1.000
_cell.length_c   1.000
_cell.angle_alpha   90.00
_cell.angle_beta   90.00
_cell.angle_gamma   90.00
#
_symmetry.space_group_name_H-M   'P 1'
#
loop_
_entity.id
_entity.type
_entity.pdbx_description
1 polymer ?
#
loop_
_entity_poly.entity_id
_entity_poly.type
_entity_poly.pdbx_seq_one_letter_code
_entity_poly.pdbx_strand_id
1 'polypeptide(L)'
;MRALLLAIALLPLGASACDPDEMDRAMSEICTAATAAAAEAVQAATPLAIGEEAAVMAARLDHARHICINADPSLAAAEAVHLARFAARIEARLASKDDKR
;
A
#
# COMPACT_ATOMS: atom_id res chain seq x y z
N MET A 1 -49.91 -22.93 28.83
CA MET A 1 -48.97 -23.86 28.17
C MET A 1 -48.81 -23.48 26.70
N ARG A 2 -47.66 -22.89 26.34
CA ARG A 2 -46.94 -23.01 25.06
C ARG A 2 -45.98 -21.82 24.93
N ALA A 3 -44.84 -21.96 25.61
CA ALA A 3 -43.63 -21.25 25.22
C ALA A 3 -43.18 -21.88 23.90
N LEU A 4 -43.36 -21.17 22.79
CA LEU A 4 -42.87 -21.60 21.49
C LEU A 4 -41.41 -21.14 21.37
N LEU A 5 -40.53 -22.01 21.87
CA LEU A 5 -39.16 -22.29 21.45
C LEU A 5 -38.49 -21.23 20.54
N LEU A 6 -37.72 -20.33 21.17
CA LEU A 6 -36.50 -19.81 20.59
C LEU A 6 -35.52 -20.98 20.40
N ALA A 7 -35.38 -21.45 19.17
CA ALA A 7 -34.23 -22.24 18.74
C ALA A 7 -33.63 -21.56 17.51
N ILE A 8 -33.09 -20.35 17.73
CA ILE A 8 -32.14 -19.75 16.80
C ILE A 8 -30.94 -20.68 16.86
N ALA A 9 -30.77 -21.46 15.78
CA ALA A 9 -29.62 -22.30 15.58
C ALA A 9 -28.36 -21.43 15.65
N LEU A 10 -27.67 -21.50 16.78
CA LEU A 10 -26.26 -21.16 16.90
C LEU A 10 -25.48 -22.19 16.10
N LEU A 11 -25.61 -22.15 14.78
CA LEU A 11 -24.65 -22.78 13.90
C LEU A 11 -23.34 -22.03 14.15
N PRO A 12 -22.26 -22.71 14.54
CA PRO A 12 -20.95 -22.08 14.48
C PRO A 12 -20.80 -21.66 13.02
N LEU A 13 -20.75 -20.35 12.77
CA LEU A 13 -20.16 -19.81 11.57
C LEU A 13 -18.72 -20.31 11.63
N GLY A 14 -18.49 -21.52 11.12
CA GLY A 14 -17.15 -22.02 10.91
C GLY A 14 -16.50 -20.95 10.06
N ALA A 15 -15.52 -20.27 10.63
CA ALA A 15 -14.65 -19.41 9.85
C ALA A 15 -14.09 -20.33 8.77
N SER A 16 -14.66 -20.27 7.55
CA SER A 16 -14.03 -20.89 6.41
C SER A 16 -12.72 -20.14 6.27
N ALA A 17 -11.62 -20.76 6.70
CA ALA A 17 -10.32 -20.22 6.44
C ALA A 17 -10.26 -19.96 4.92
N CYS A 18 -9.96 -18.72 4.52
CA CYS A 18 -9.77 -18.40 3.12
C CYS A 18 -8.75 -19.37 2.52
N ASP A 19 -8.95 -19.75 1.26
CA ASP A 19 -7.98 -20.59 0.55
C ASP A 19 -6.59 -19.89 0.60
N PRO A 20 -5.56 -20.52 1.19
CA PRO A 20 -4.25 -19.89 1.33
C PRO A 20 -3.67 -19.46 -0.02
N ASP A 21 -3.87 -20.25 -1.08
CA ASP A 21 -3.35 -19.93 -2.41
C ASP A 21 -4.05 -18.71 -3.02
N GLU A 22 -5.34 -18.52 -2.71
CA GLU A 22 -6.10 -17.34 -3.11
C GLU A 22 -5.66 -16.11 -2.34
N MET A 23 -5.43 -16.24 -1.05
CA MET A 23 -4.91 -15.14 -0.23
C MET A 23 -3.52 -14.70 -0.65
N ASP A 24 -2.61 -15.63 -0.91
CA ASP A 24 -1.24 -15.30 -1.35
C ASP A 24 -1.24 -14.58 -2.71
N ARG A 25 -2.13 -14.99 -3.61
CA ARG A 25 -2.35 -14.31 -4.90
C ARG A 25 -2.87 -12.88 -4.70
N ALA A 26 -3.91 -12.71 -3.88
CA ALA A 26 -4.48 -11.41 -3.60
C ALA A 26 -3.44 -10.47 -2.94
N MET A 27 -2.62 -10.98 -2.03
CA MET A 27 -1.55 -10.21 -1.40
C MET A 27 -0.46 -9.80 -2.40
N SER A 28 -0.09 -10.70 -3.31
CA SER A 28 0.86 -10.41 -4.40
C SER A 28 0.34 -9.33 -5.35
N GLU A 29 -0.96 -9.36 -5.68
CA GLU A 29 -1.62 -8.34 -6.50
C GLU A 29 -1.62 -6.97 -5.82
N ILE A 30 -1.98 -6.92 -4.53
CA ILE A 30 -1.94 -5.68 -3.72
C ILE A 30 -0.54 -5.07 -3.74
N CYS A 31 0.48 -5.89 -3.52
CA CYS A 31 1.86 -5.43 -3.49
C CYS A 31 2.33 -4.89 -4.85
N THR A 32 1.99 -5.59 -5.93
CA THR A 32 2.31 -5.17 -7.30
C THR A 32 1.63 -3.85 -7.64
N ALA A 33 0.35 -3.70 -7.32
CA ALA A 33 -0.39 -2.46 -7.54
C ALA A 33 0.17 -1.29 -6.72
N ALA A 34 0.50 -1.52 -5.44
CA ALA A 34 1.05 -0.49 -4.57
C ALA A 34 2.42 0.00 -5.06
N THR A 35 3.32 -0.92 -5.45
CA THR A 35 4.65 -0.56 -5.96
C THR A 35 4.61 0.13 -7.32
N ALA A 36 3.65 -0.23 -8.18
CA ALA A 36 3.40 0.47 -9.45
C ALA A 36 2.95 1.92 -9.21
N ALA A 37 1.96 2.13 -8.33
CA ALA A 37 1.47 3.47 -7.99
C ALA A 37 2.57 4.33 -7.35
N ALA A 38 3.41 3.75 -6.48
CA ALA A 38 4.57 4.46 -5.93
C ALA A 38 5.60 4.83 -6.99
N ALA A 39 5.82 3.97 -8.00
CA ALA A 39 6.72 4.27 -9.11
C ALA A 39 6.25 5.48 -9.93
N GLU A 40 4.96 5.56 -10.22
CA GLU A 40 4.36 6.72 -10.91
C GLU A 40 4.56 8.00 -10.10
N ALA A 41 4.28 7.97 -8.79
CA ALA A 41 4.49 9.12 -7.91
C ALA A 41 5.96 9.55 -7.85
N VAL A 42 6.90 8.60 -7.76
CA VAL A 42 8.33 8.91 -7.81
C VAL A 42 8.71 9.54 -9.14
N GLN A 43 8.19 9.03 -10.27
CA GLN A 43 8.47 9.58 -11.58
C GLN A 43 7.98 11.02 -11.71
N ALA A 44 6.78 11.33 -11.19
CA ALA A 44 6.21 12.67 -11.17
C ALA A 44 7.00 13.65 -10.28
N ALA A 45 7.46 13.20 -9.11
CA ALA A 45 8.18 14.04 -8.16
C ALA A 45 9.68 14.21 -8.48
N THR A 46 10.30 13.27 -9.21
CA THR A 46 11.76 13.28 -9.50
C THR A 46 12.27 14.60 -10.10
N PRO A 47 11.60 15.23 -11.09
CA PRO A 47 12.04 16.52 -11.64
C PRO A 47 12.03 17.69 -10.64
N LEU A 48 11.33 17.53 -9.53
CA LEU A 48 11.13 18.55 -8.50
C LEU A 48 12.01 18.31 -7.25
N ALA A 49 12.66 17.16 -7.20
CA ALA A 49 13.52 16.75 -6.11
C ALA A 49 14.75 17.67 -6.01
N ILE A 50 15.20 17.93 -4.77
CA ILE A 50 16.41 18.70 -4.50
C ILE A 50 17.44 17.85 -3.76
N GLY A 51 18.72 18.16 -3.95
CA GLY A 51 19.81 17.45 -3.27
C GLY A 51 19.73 15.94 -3.50
N GLU A 52 19.63 15.17 -2.41
CA GLU A 52 19.63 13.70 -2.45
C GLU A 52 18.22 13.09 -2.58
N GLU A 53 17.16 13.89 -2.62
CA GLU A 53 15.77 13.39 -2.58
C GLU A 53 15.46 12.39 -3.71
N ALA A 54 15.95 12.64 -4.93
CA ALA A 54 15.75 11.74 -6.07
C ALA A 54 16.42 10.37 -5.83
N ALA A 55 17.65 10.37 -5.31
CA ALA A 55 18.38 9.15 -5.00
C ALA A 55 17.69 8.36 -3.88
N VAL A 56 17.20 9.06 -2.84
CA VAL A 56 16.43 8.45 -1.75
C VAL A 56 15.12 7.83 -2.26
N MET A 57 14.37 8.53 -3.13
CA MET A 57 13.16 7.95 -3.73
C MET A 57 13.45 6.70 -4.53
N ALA A 58 14.48 6.73 -5.39
CA ALA A 58 14.87 5.59 -6.20
C ALA A 58 15.28 4.39 -5.34
N ALA A 59 16.11 4.61 -4.31
CA ALA A 59 16.55 3.56 -3.40
C ALA A 59 15.38 2.94 -2.62
N ARG A 60 14.43 3.76 -2.16
CA ARG A 60 13.23 3.26 -1.45
C ARG A 60 12.28 2.51 -2.38
N LEU A 61 12.13 2.95 -3.63
CA LEU A 61 11.33 2.24 -4.62
C LEU A 61 11.92 0.85 -4.91
N ASP A 62 13.24 0.78 -5.09
CA ASP A 62 13.96 -0.48 -5.30
C ASP A 62 13.81 -1.41 -4.09
N HIS A 63 13.96 -0.86 -2.88
CA HIS A 63 13.74 -1.62 -1.65
C HIS A 63 12.31 -2.16 -1.52
N ALA A 64 11.29 -1.34 -1.82
CA ALA A 64 9.89 -1.78 -1.79
C ALA A 64 9.62 -2.91 -2.79
N ARG A 65 10.20 -2.83 -4.00
CA ARG A 65 10.14 -3.92 -5.00
C ARG A 65 10.83 -5.18 -4.51
N HIS A 66 11.98 -5.05 -3.86
CA HIS A 66 12.69 -6.20 -3.30
C HIS A 66 11.88 -6.90 -2.20
N ILE A 67 11.26 -6.15 -1.28
CA ILE A 67 10.37 -6.71 -0.25
C ILE A 67 9.17 -7.39 -0.92
N CYS A 68 8.59 -6.79 -1.96
CA CYS A 68 7.45 -7.35 -2.67
C CYS A 68 7.72 -8.75 -3.24
N ILE A 69 8.94 -8.97 -3.74
CA ILE A 69 9.33 -10.23 -4.39
C ILE A 69 9.78 -11.28 -3.36
N ASN A 70 10.49 -10.87 -2.31
CA ASN A 70 11.25 -11.79 -1.46
C ASN A 70 10.76 -11.88 -0.02
N ALA A 71 9.80 -11.05 0.38
CA ALA A 71 9.39 -10.89 1.78
C ALA A 71 7.87 -10.72 1.88
N ASP A 72 7.42 -9.97 2.89
CA ASP A 72 6.01 -9.78 3.20
C ASP A 72 5.36 -8.73 2.26
N PRO A 73 4.36 -9.11 1.44
CA PRO A 73 3.67 -8.19 0.54
C PRO A 73 3.02 -7.00 1.25
N SER A 74 2.59 -7.17 2.50
CA SER A 74 1.97 -6.11 3.30
C SER A 74 2.99 -5.03 3.71
N LEU A 75 4.22 -5.43 4.02
CA LEU A 75 5.32 -4.50 4.34
C LEU A 75 5.71 -3.68 3.11
N ALA A 76 5.79 -4.33 1.94
CA ALA A 76 6.09 -3.64 0.68
C ALA A 76 4.99 -2.61 0.32
N ALA A 77 3.72 -2.98 0.50
CA ALA A 77 2.60 -2.06 0.29
C ALA A 77 2.65 -0.85 1.24
N ALA A 78 2.99 -1.05 2.51
CA ALA A 78 3.16 0.03 3.47
C ALA A 78 4.30 0.98 3.08
N GLU A 79 5.45 0.42 2.67
CA GLU A 79 6.61 1.21 2.22
C GLU A 79 6.28 2.02 0.95
N ALA A 80 5.56 1.42 0.00
CA ALA A 80 5.06 2.11 -1.19
C ALA A 80 4.17 3.32 -0.84
N VAL A 81 3.27 3.19 0.15
CA VAL A 81 2.44 4.31 0.65
C VAL A 81 3.31 5.40 1.28
N HIS A 82 4.32 5.05 2.07
CA HIS A 82 5.23 6.04 2.66
C HIS A 82 6.05 6.77 1.60
N LEU A 83 6.46 6.07 0.54
CA LEU A 83 7.17 6.65 -0.58
C LEU A 83 6.28 7.59 -1.40
N ALA A 84 5.04 7.19 -1.71
CA ALA A 84 4.07 8.05 -2.39
C ALA A 84 3.78 9.34 -1.61
N ARG A 85 3.65 9.26 -0.28
CA ARG A 85 3.52 10.45 0.59
C ARG A 85 4.75 11.34 0.56
N PHE A 86 5.95 10.76 0.44
CA PHE A 86 7.16 11.54 0.31
C PHE A 86 7.22 12.28 -1.04
N ALA A 87 6.90 11.61 -2.15
CA ALA A 87 6.78 12.22 -3.47
C ALA A 87 5.76 13.37 -3.47
N ALA A 88 4.57 13.17 -2.90
CA ALA A 88 3.55 14.22 -2.80
C ALA A 88 4.02 15.46 -2.01
N ARG A 89 4.86 15.29 -0.98
CA ARG A 89 5.45 16.43 -0.24
C ARG A 89 6.46 17.21 -1.10
N ILE A 90 7.16 16.55 -2.00
CA ILE A 90 8.05 17.22 -2.95
C ILE A 90 7.22 18.07 -3.92
N GLU A 91 6.15 17.50 -4.50
CA GLU A 91 5.24 18.22 -5.40
C GLU A 91 4.58 19.44 -4.72
N ALA A 92 4.03 19.26 -3.52
CA ALA A 92 3.32 20.31 -2.78
C ALA A 92 4.23 21.51 -2.40
N ARG A 93 5.55 21.30 -2.33
CA ARG A 93 6.52 22.36 -2.05
C ARG A 93 6.45 23.50 -3.07
N LEU A 94 6.21 23.18 -4.34
CA LEU A 94 6.13 24.19 -5.40
C LEU A 94 4.82 24.96 -5.34
N ALA A 95 3.69 24.26 -5.13
CA ALA A 95 2.39 24.92 -4.95
C ALA A 95 2.39 25.94 -3.81
N SER A 96 3.10 25.65 -2.71
CA SER A 96 3.23 26.57 -1.57
C SER A 96 4.09 27.82 -1.84
N LYS A 97 4.94 27.80 -2.87
CA LYS A 97 5.76 28.95 -3.27
C LYS A 97 4.99 29.90 -4.18
N ASP A 98 4.12 29.37 -5.03
CA ASP A 98 3.33 30.16 -5.97
C ASP A 98 2.22 30.97 -5.28
N ASP A 99 1.65 30.47 -4.17
CA ASP A 99 0.63 31.17 -3.36
C ASP A 99 1.15 32.45 -2.66
N LYS A 100 2.47 32.63 -2.58
CA LYS A 100 3.10 33.79 -1.92
C LYS A 100 3.53 34.90 -2.88
N ARG A 101 3.22 34.77 -4.18
CA ARG A 101 3.66 35.68 -5.23
C ARG A 101 2.51 36.51 -5.78
#